data_AF-A0A2C9LTB5-F1
#
_entry.id   AF-A0A2C9LTB5-F1
#
_cell.length_a   1.000
_cell.length_b   1.000
_cell.length_c   1.000
_cell.angle_alpha   90.00
_cell.angle_beta   90.00
_cell.angle_gamma   90.00
#
_symmetry.space_group_name_H-M   'P 1'
#
loop_
_entity.id
_entity.type
_entity.pdbx_description
1 polymer ?
#
loop_
_entity_poly.entity_id
_entity_poly.type
_entity_poly.pdbx_seq_one_letter_code
_entity_poly.pdbx_strand_id
1 'polypeptide(L)'
;MKARFENYGNRMATFLIYLTDVERGGSTAFPGADLVVSPTKGNAVFWYSFTPDGEIDHLTEHAGCPVVIGEKWIINKWIWTYGNTFTRRCGLKPNASQLDIEREMYSGYTGKHKKQRTRK
;
A
#
# COMPACT_ATOMS: atom_id res chain seq x y z
N MET A 1 -27.15 -6.72 24.16
CA MET A 1 -26.01 -5.82 23.86
C MET A 1 -25.62 -6.03 22.40
N LYS A 2 -25.94 -5.11 21.49
CA LYS A 2 -25.45 -5.16 20.09
C LYS A 2 -24.25 -4.23 19.98
N ALA A 3 -23.11 -4.77 19.55
CA ALA A 3 -21.90 -4.00 19.32
C ALA A 3 -22.13 -3.00 18.18
N ARG A 4 -21.71 -1.75 18.38
CA ARG A 4 -21.93 -0.62 17.49
C ARG A 4 -20.73 -0.47 16.54
N PHE A 5 -20.54 -1.38 15.58
CA PHE A 5 -19.44 -1.29 14.59
C PHE A 5 -19.75 -2.05 13.28
N GLU A 6 -20.70 -1.62 12.45
CA GLU A 6 -21.02 -2.33 11.18
C GLU A 6 -20.74 -1.56 9.87
N ASN A 7 -20.21 -0.32 9.87
CA ASN A 7 -20.16 0.48 8.61
C ASN A 7 -18.86 1.27 8.32
N TYR A 8 -17.67 0.85 8.76
CA TYR A 8 -16.41 1.57 8.45
C TYR A 8 -15.65 1.05 7.21
N GLY A 9 -16.14 -0.01 6.56
CA GLY A 9 -15.47 -0.65 5.43
C GLY A 9 -14.18 -1.39 5.83
N ASN A 10 -13.42 -1.88 4.85
CA ASN A 10 -12.14 -2.57 5.08
C ASN A 10 -10.97 -1.59 5.11
N ARG A 11 -9.81 -2.01 5.61
CA ARG A 11 -8.56 -1.21 5.59
C ARG A 11 -8.03 -1.15 4.16
N MET A 12 -8.29 -0.06 3.46
CA MET A 12 -7.88 0.16 2.07
C MET A 12 -6.36 0.21 1.92
N ALA A 13 -5.67 0.90 2.83
CA ALA A 13 -4.23 1.13 2.75
C ALA A 13 -3.64 1.36 4.14
N THR A 14 -2.33 1.20 4.23
CA THR A 14 -1.57 1.43 5.46
C THR A 14 -0.39 2.34 5.19
N PHE A 15 -0.21 3.34 6.04
CA PHE A 15 0.97 4.21 6.08
C PHE A 15 1.72 3.97 7.39
N LEU A 16 2.87 3.32 7.31
CA LEU A 16 3.70 2.95 8.45
C LEU A 16 4.94 3.84 8.47
N ILE A 17 5.14 4.59 9.56
CA ILE A 17 6.27 5.51 9.73
C ILE A 17 7.18 4.96 10.82
N TYR A 18 8.48 4.92 10.57
CA TYR A 18 9.48 4.56 11.57
C TYR A 18 9.91 5.78 12.38
N LEU A 19 9.81 5.70 13.71
CA LEU A 19 10.17 6.78 14.62
C LEU A 19 11.57 6.63 15.22
N THR A 20 12.15 5.44 15.13
CA THR A 20 13.50 5.12 15.61
C THR A 20 14.31 4.39 14.53
N ASP A 21 15.62 4.57 14.61
CA ASP A 21 16.57 3.68 13.94
C ASP A 21 16.71 2.43 14.80
N VAL A 22 16.61 1.25 14.18
CA VAL A 22 16.80 -0.03 14.89
C VAL A 22 18.18 -0.56 14.57
N GLU A 23 18.95 -0.88 15.60
CA GLU A 23 20.33 -1.34 15.45
C GLU A 23 20.41 -2.70 14.72
N ARG A 24 19.55 -3.67 15.09
CA ARG A 24 19.49 -4.96 14.40
C ARG A 24 18.09 -5.59 14.43
N GLY A 25 17.64 -6.07 13.28
CA GLY A 25 16.32 -6.70 13.12
C GLY A 25 15.22 -5.68 12.84
N GLY A 26 13.99 -5.95 13.30
CA GLY A 26 12.89 -4.97 13.27
C GLY A 26 12.37 -4.58 11.87
N SER A 27 12.82 -5.25 10.81
CA SER A 27 12.38 -4.97 9.43
C SER A 27 10.89 -5.27 9.25
N THR A 28 10.27 -4.65 8.26
CA THR A 28 8.92 -5.00 7.80
C THR A 28 9.07 -5.84 6.54
N ALA A 29 8.69 -7.11 6.61
CA ALA A 29 8.82 -8.07 5.52
C ALA A 29 7.48 -8.20 4.79
N PHE A 30 7.55 -8.29 3.46
CA PHE A 30 6.46 -8.54 2.53
C PHE A 30 6.81 -9.81 1.72
N PRO A 31 6.49 -11.01 2.23
CA PRO A 31 6.93 -12.27 1.62
C PRO A 31 6.40 -12.45 0.18
N GLY A 32 5.15 -12.07 -0.07
CA GLY A 32 4.55 -12.15 -1.40
C GLY A 32 5.26 -11.28 -2.44
N ALA A 33 5.86 -10.18 -2.02
CA ALA A 33 6.60 -9.25 -2.88
C ALA A 33 8.12 -9.48 -2.88
N ASP A 34 8.63 -10.48 -2.15
CA ASP A 34 10.07 -10.70 -1.91
C ASP A 34 10.80 -9.40 -1.48
N LEU A 35 10.17 -8.65 -0.58
CA LEU A 35 10.63 -7.33 -0.16
C LEU A 35 10.79 -7.26 1.36
N VAL A 36 11.90 -6.69 1.81
CA VAL A 36 12.16 -6.41 3.23
C VAL A 36 12.57 -4.96 3.37
N VAL A 37 11.87 -4.21 4.21
CA VAL A 37 12.16 -2.80 4.48
C VAL A 37 12.72 -2.65 5.88
N SER A 38 13.98 -2.24 5.97
CA SER A 38 14.63 -1.94 7.25
C SER A 38 14.09 -0.63 7.84
N PRO A 39 13.93 -0.56 9.17
CA PRO A 39 13.46 0.65 9.84
C PRO A 39 14.57 1.70 9.88
N THR A 40 14.28 2.86 9.32
CA THR A 40 15.14 4.04 9.38
C THR A 40 14.29 5.21 9.83
N LYS A 41 14.73 5.93 10.86
CA LYS A 41 13.97 7.01 11.47
C LYS A 41 13.56 8.05 10.43
N GLY A 42 12.27 8.40 10.43
CA GLY A 42 11.69 9.37 9.50
C GLY A 42 11.24 8.78 8.17
N ASN A 43 11.68 7.57 7.81
CA ASN A 43 11.17 6.88 6.61
C ASN A 43 9.78 6.31 6.86
N ALA A 44 9.03 6.12 5.77
CA ALA A 44 7.72 5.51 5.79
C ALA A 44 7.59 4.45 4.70
N VAL A 45 6.73 3.47 4.97
CA VAL A 45 6.30 2.44 4.02
C VAL A 45 4.81 2.60 3.82
N PHE A 46 4.38 2.62 2.57
CA PHE A 46 3.00 2.76 2.18
C PHE A 46 2.59 1.62 1.25
N TRP A 47 1.42 1.04 1.49
CA TRP A 47 0.85 0.01 0.62
C TRP A 47 -0.67 0.01 0.68
N TYR A 48 -1.28 -0.53 -0.37
CA TYR A 48 -2.71 -0.81 -0.45
C TYR A 48 -2.99 -2.27 -0.09
N SER A 49 -4.01 -2.54 0.71
CA SER A 49 -4.34 -3.93 1.11
C SER A 49 -5.13 -4.69 0.05
N PHE A 50 -5.61 -3.99 -0.98
CA PHE A 50 -6.46 -4.53 -2.03
C PHE A 50 -5.92 -4.12 -3.39
N THR A 51 -6.12 -4.99 -4.38
CA THR A 51 -5.96 -4.67 -5.78
C THR A 51 -7.07 -3.70 -6.23
N PRO A 52 -6.87 -2.98 -7.35
CA PRO A 52 -7.86 -2.03 -7.86
C PRO A 52 -9.24 -2.58 -8.23
N ASP A 53 -9.35 -3.87 -8.50
CA ASP A 53 -10.60 -4.60 -8.70
C ASP A 53 -11.30 -4.97 -7.38
N GLY A 54 -10.66 -4.72 -6.24
CA GLY A 54 -11.24 -4.87 -4.91
C GLY A 54 -10.89 -6.19 -4.20
N GLU A 55 -10.10 -7.06 -4.85
CA GLU A 55 -9.60 -8.29 -4.26
C GLU A 55 -8.43 -8.03 -3.31
N ILE A 56 -8.16 -8.97 -2.41
CA ILE A 56 -7.04 -8.85 -1.47
C ILE A 56 -5.72 -8.90 -2.24
N ASP A 57 -4.83 -7.93 -2.00
CA ASP A 57 -3.51 -7.94 -2.60
C ASP A 57 -2.55 -8.79 -1.76
N HIS A 58 -2.38 -10.04 -2.15
CA HIS A 58 -1.50 -11.01 -1.50
C HIS A 58 -0.01 -10.58 -1.49
N LEU A 59 0.41 -9.69 -2.39
CA LEU A 59 1.78 -9.17 -2.37
C LEU A 59 2.03 -8.28 -1.14
N THR A 60 0.96 -7.77 -0.54
CA THR A 60 1.01 -6.85 0.60
C THR A 60 0.81 -7.52 1.95
N GLU A 61 0.72 -8.86 1.97
CA GLU A 61 0.84 -9.63 3.21
C GLU A 61 2.19 -9.29 3.86
N HIS A 62 2.16 -8.94 5.14
CA HIS A 62 3.33 -8.39 5.81
C HIS A 62 3.41 -8.77 7.28
N ALA A 63 4.64 -8.78 7.79
CA ALA A 63 4.95 -9.00 9.18
C ALA A 63 6.12 -8.13 9.65
N GLY A 64 6.15 -7.83 10.95
CA GLY A 64 7.32 -7.26 11.59
C GLY A 64 8.30 -8.36 11.97
N CYS A 65 9.53 -8.31 11.45
CA CYS A 65 10.62 -9.13 11.92
C CYS A 65 10.95 -8.79 13.38
N PRO A 66 11.44 -9.77 14.18
CA PRO A 66 11.85 -9.50 15.56
C PRO A 66 12.96 -8.45 15.62
N VAL A 67 12.89 -7.58 16.62
CA VAL A 67 14.01 -6.69 16.98
C VAL A 67 15.00 -7.54 17.76
N VAL A 68 16.25 -7.58 17.29
CA VAL A 68 17.33 -8.34 17.94
C VAL A 68 18.09 -7.43 18.90
N ILE A 69 18.35 -6.18 18.50
CA ILE A 69 19.04 -5.17 19.30
C ILE A 69 18.38 -3.80 19.06
N GLY A 70 18.15 -3.06 20.15
CA GLY A 70 17.51 -1.74 20.14
C GLY A 70 16.00 -1.79 20.34
N GLU A 71 15.29 -0.79 19.80
CA GLU A 71 13.84 -0.66 19.93
C GLU A 71 13.19 -0.12 18.64
N LYS A 72 12.00 -0.64 18.31
CA LYS A 72 11.23 -0.24 17.13
C LYS A 72 9.99 0.52 17.55
N TRP A 73 9.98 1.83 17.31
CA TRP A 73 8.79 2.67 17.45
C TRP A 73 8.21 3.01 16.08
N ILE A 74 6.91 2.83 15.92
CA ILE A 74 6.21 3.10 14.66
C ILE A 74 4.92 3.89 14.88
N ILE A 75 4.53 4.66 13.87
CA ILE A 75 3.16 5.13 13.71
C ILE A 75 2.52 4.31 12.62
N ASN A 76 1.35 3.73 12.91
CA ASN A 76 0.56 3.01 11.94
C ASN A 76 -0.75 3.76 11.66
N LYS A 77 -0.90 4.27 10.44
CA LYS A 77 -2.13 4.92 9.99
C LYS A 77 -2.85 4.01 9.01
N TRP A 78 -3.99 3.48 9.44
CA TRP A 78 -4.94 2.80 8.55
C TRP A 78 -5.83 3.80 7.84
N ILE A 79 -5.96 3.61 6.54
CA ILE A 79 -6.88 4.34 5.65
C ILE A 79 -7.99 3.36 5.30
N TRP A 80 -9.23 3.77 5.51
CA TRP A 80 -10.40 2.92 5.34
C TRP A 80 -11.04 3.11 3.97
N THR A 81 -11.74 2.09 3.47
CA THR A 81 -12.48 2.20 2.21
C THR A 81 -13.61 3.23 2.31
N TYR A 82 -14.29 3.27 3.45
CA TYR A 82 -15.31 4.26 3.72
C TYR A 82 -14.73 5.68 3.66
N GLY A 83 -15.35 6.56 2.86
CA GLY A 83 -14.87 7.92 2.60
C GLY A 83 -13.81 8.03 1.49
N ASN A 84 -13.26 6.92 0.99
CA ASN A 84 -12.27 6.89 -0.10
C ASN A 84 -12.74 6.15 -1.35
N THR A 85 -14.00 5.67 -1.37
CA THR A 85 -14.57 4.90 -2.49
C THR A 85 -14.46 5.63 -3.84
N PHE A 86 -14.66 6.95 -3.86
CA PHE A 86 -14.67 7.74 -5.09
C PHE A 86 -13.32 8.41 -5.40
N THR A 87 -12.36 8.36 -4.47
CA THR A 87 -11.02 8.96 -4.65
C THR A 87 -10.02 7.94 -5.17
N ARG A 88 -10.22 6.65 -4.87
CA ARG A 88 -9.42 5.55 -5.41
C ARG A 88 -9.87 5.22 -6.84
N ARG A 89 -8.94 5.24 -7.79
CA ARG A 89 -9.19 4.84 -9.19
C ARG A 89 -9.28 3.32 -9.31
N CYS A 90 -10.17 2.85 -10.18
CA CYS A 90 -10.20 1.46 -10.63
C CYS A 90 -9.16 1.23 -11.73
N GLY A 91 -8.79 -0.03 -11.94
CA GLY A 91 -7.88 -0.42 -13.01
C GLY A 91 -8.63 -0.58 -14.34
N LEU A 92 -7.95 -0.35 -15.46
CA LEU A 92 -8.54 -0.54 -16.80
C LEU A 92 -8.83 -2.01 -17.14
N LYS A 93 -8.23 -2.94 -16.39
CA LYS A 93 -8.44 -4.38 -16.53
C LYS A 93 -8.94 -4.95 -15.22
N PRO A 94 -9.76 -6.02 -15.26
CA PRO A 94 -10.20 -6.72 -14.05
C PRO A 94 -9.04 -7.24 -13.18
N ASN A 95 -7.87 -7.52 -13.77
CA ASN A 95 -6.69 -8.01 -13.05
C ASN A 95 -5.56 -6.97 -12.96
N ALA A 96 -5.89 -5.70 -13.12
CA ALA A 96 -4.89 -4.64 -13.05
C ALA A 96 -4.29 -4.58 -11.64
N SER A 97 -2.97 -4.47 -11.55
CA SER A 97 -2.28 -4.23 -10.28
C SER A 97 -2.32 -2.74 -9.91
N GLN A 98 -1.99 -2.42 -8.66
CA GLN A 98 -1.83 -1.03 -8.23
C GLN A 98 -0.72 -0.30 -9.05
N LEU A 99 0.34 -1.02 -9.42
CA LEU A 99 1.41 -0.50 -10.27
C LEU A 99 0.94 -0.13 -11.67
N ASP A 100 -0.06 -0.83 -12.22
CA ASP A 100 -0.63 -0.50 -13.53
C ASP A 100 -1.37 0.85 -13.48
N ILE A 101 -2.13 1.10 -12.42
CA ILE A 101 -2.82 2.39 -12.19
C ILE A 101 -1.84 3.52 -11.99
N GLU A 102 -0.82 3.30 -11.16
CA GLU A 102 0.18 4.32 -10.87
C GLU A 102 0.96 4.66 -12.13
N ARG A 103 1.36 3.67 -12.93
CA ARG A 103 2.03 3.91 -14.21
C ARG A 103 1.20 4.77 -15.16
N GLU A 104 -0.10 4.53 -15.26
CA GLU A 104 -0.99 5.36 -16.05
C GLU A 104 -1.11 6.79 -15.50
N MET A 105 -1.23 6.93 -14.17
CA MET A 105 -1.25 8.23 -13.50
C MET A 105 0.04 9.04 -13.79
N TYR A 106 1.20 8.41 -13.61
CA TYR A 106 2.50 9.05 -13.86
C TYR A 106 2.79 9.26 -15.35
N SER A 107 2.28 8.41 -16.24
CA SER A 107 2.38 8.62 -17.70
C SER A 107 1.55 9.83 -18.15
N GLY A 108 0.40 10.08 -17.52
CA GLY A 108 -0.40 11.29 -17.74
C GLY A 108 0.29 12.56 -17.22
N TYR A 109 1.02 12.47 -16.11
CA TYR A 109 1.77 13.59 -15.53
C TYR A 109 3.04 13.94 -16.33
N THR A 110 3.70 12.94 -16.93
CA THR A 110 4.96 13.12 -17.69
C THR A 110 4.74 13.46 -19.18
N GLY A 111 3.51 13.78 -19.59
CA GLY A 111 3.21 14.27 -20.94
C GLY A 111 3.50 13.30 -22.09
N LYS A 112 3.75 12.01 -21.80
CA LYS A 112 3.94 11.00 -22.85
C LYS A 112 2.60 10.43 -23.29
N HIS A 113 1.81 11.26 -23.96
CA HIS A 113 0.81 10.75 -24.90
C HIS A 113 1.55 10.02 -26.02
N LYS A 114 1.71 8.69 -25.91
CA LYS A 114 1.80 7.87 -27.12
C LYS A 114 0.46 8.05 -27.83
N LYS A 115 0.44 8.93 -28.84
CA LYS A 115 -0.63 8.97 -29.85
C LYS A 115 -0.88 7.52 -30.27
N GLN A 116 -2.00 6.95 -29.83
CA GLN A 116 -2.59 5.80 -30.52
C GLN A 116 -2.96 6.34 -31.90
N ARG A 117 -2.03 6.14 -32.83
CA ARG A 117 -2.20 6.38 -34.23
C ARG A 117 -3.32 5.45 -34.66
N THR A 118 -4.52 6.01 -34.84
CA THR A 118 -5.62 5.37 -35.54
C THR A 118 -5.05 4.75 -36.83
N ARG A 119 -5.24 3.44 -36.96
CA ARG A 119 -5.06 2.75 -38.24
C ARG A 119 -6.40 2.11 -38.57
N LYS A 120 -7.07 2.81 -39.48
CA LYS A 120 -8.14 2.42 -40.43
C LYS A 120 -9.22 1.49 -39.91
#